data_AF-A0A2V2DXB6-F1
#
_entry.id   AF-A0A2V2DXB6-F1
#
_cell.length_a   1.000
_cell.length_b   1.000
_cell.length_c   1.000
_cell.angle_alpha   90.00
_cell.angle_beta   90.00
_cell.angle_gamma   90.00
#
_symmetry.space_group_name_H-M   'P 1'
#
loop_
_entity.id
_entity.type
_entity.pdbx_description
1 polymer ?
#
loop_
_entity_poly.entity_id
_entity_poly.type
_entity_poly.pdbx_seq_one_letter_code
_entity_poly.pdbx_strand_id
1 'polypeptide(L)'
;MSKLNGKITSEKALAETELRKIGEYYYGQFLSGGQIEPEILEACQSAKAHYDEAAHAQLEIDRIRAAEAAQAVTTASAGPVCPSCGTENTAGTKFCRQCGTKLVAESPAVCPQCGAAAEPGVKFCPECGTALSQPEQAPRPDEQ
;
A
#
# COMPACT_ATOMS: atom_id res chain seq x y z
N MET A 1 -22.70 -27.98 -30.14
CA MET A 1 -21.29 -27.52 -30.12
C MET A 1 -20.91 -26.86 -28.80
N SER A 2 -21.52 -25.73 -28.40
CA SER A 2 -21.11 -24.96 -27.20
C SER A 2 -21.12 -25.78 -25.88
N LYS A 3 -22.12 -26.64 -25.66
CA LYS A 3 -22.19 -27.53 -24.48
C LYS A 3 -21.07 -28.59 -24.44
N LEU A 4 -20.65 -29.12 -25.60
CA LEU A 4 -19.57 -30.11 -25.67
C LEU A 4 -18.21 -29.45 -25.39
N ASN A 5 -17.97 -28.25 -25.93
CA ASN A 5 -16.74 -27.51 -25.66
C ASN A 5 -16.62 -27.11 -24.18
N GLY A 6 -17.74 -26.71 -23.56
CA GLY A 6 -17.78 -26.45 -22.12
C GLY A 6 -17.44 -27.68 -21.30
N LYS A 7 -18.02 -28.84 -21.66
CA LYS A 7 -17.70 -30.12 -21.00
C LYS A 7 -16.22 -30.48 -21.15
N ILE A 8 -15.66 -30.40 -22.35
CA ILE A 8 -14.23 -30.69 -22.60
C ILE A 8 -13.33 -29.82 -21.72
N THR A 9 -13.62 -28.53 -21.63
CA THR A 9 -12.85 -27.60 -20.80
C THR A 9 -12.93 -27.98 -19.32
N SER A 10 -14.12 -28.30 -18.84
CA SER A 10 -14.34 -28.74 -17.46
C SER A 10 -13.59 -30.04 -17.14
N GLU A 11 -13.67 -31.05 -18.00
CA GLU A 11 -12.97 -32.32 -17.79
C GLU A 11 -11.44 -32.13 -17.81
N LYS A 12 -10.92 -31.25 -18.68
CA LYS A 12 -9.49 -30.92 -18.69
C LYS A 12 -9.03 -30.25 -17.40
N ALA A 13 -9.81 -29.29 -16.87
CA ALA A 13 -9.49 -28.63 -15.60
C ALA A 13 -9.52 -29.60 -14.40
N LEU A 14 -10.44 -30.58 -14.41
CA LEU A 14 -10.45 -31.66 -13.43
C LEU A 14 -9.20 -32.54 -13.55
N ALA A 15 -8.82 -32.93 -14.77
CA ALA A 15 -7.61 -33.71 -15.01
C ALA A 15 -6.34 -32.96 -14.55
N GLU A 16 -6.21 -31.66 -14.85
CA GLU A 16 -5.11 -30.81 -14.36
C GLU A 16 -5.06 -30.75 -12.83
N THR A 17 -6.22 -30.76 -12.17
CA THR A 17 -6.31 -30.79 -10.71
C THR A 17 -5.83 -32.12 -10.14
N GLU A 18 -6.19 -33.25 -10.74
CA GLU A 18 -5.67 -34.55 -10.32
C GLU A 18 -4.17 -34.69 -10.59
N LEU A 19 -3.68 -34.21 -11.74
CA LEU A 19 -2.25 -34.17 -12.04
C LEU A 19 -1.48 -33.32 -11.02
N ARG A 20 -2.05 -32.19 -10.57
CA ARG A 20 -1.45 -31.36 -9.51
C ARG A 20 -1.31 -32.13 -8.20
N LYS A 21 -2.35 -32.85 -7.77
CA LYS A 21 -2.31 -33.69 -6.55
C LYS A 21 -1.23 -34.77 -6.63
N ILE A 22 -1.06 -35.38 -7.80
CA ILE A 22 0.01 -36.37 -8.04
C ILE A 22 1.38 -35.70 -7.88
N GLY A 23 1.57 -34.51 -8.48
CA GLY A 23 2.78 -33.72 -8.32
C GLY A 23 3.05 -33.36 -6.85
N GLU A 24 2.03 -32.90 -6.12
CA GLU A 24 2.11 -32.59 -4.68
C GLU A 24 2.52 -33.81 -3.86
N TYR A 25 1.99 -35.00 -4.17
CA TYR A 25 2.37 -36.24 -3.49
C TYR A 25 3.87 -36.57 -3.68
N TYR A 26 4.36 -36.57 -4.93
CA TYR A 26 5.77 -36.87 -5.21
C TYR A 26 6.71 -35.79 -4.66
N TYR A 27 6.34 -34.52 -4.79
CA TYR A 27 7.10 -33.42 -4.22
C TYR A 27 7.14 -33.50 -2.68
N GLY A 28 6.03 -33.91 -2.04
CA GLY A 28 5.98 -34.18 -0.61
C GLY A 28 6.91 -35.31 -0.19
N GLN A 29 6.97 -36.40 -0.97
CA GLN A 29 7.95 -37.46 -0.74
C GLN A 29 9.40 -36.99 -0.94
N PHE A 30 9.63 -36.04 -1.85
CA PHE A 30 10.96 -35.50 -2.10
C PHE A 30 11.45 -34.71 -0.89
N LEU A 31 10.57 -33.89 -0.31
CA LEU A 31 10.88 -33.12 0.89
C LEU A 31 11.07 -34.01 2.14
N SER A 32 10.41 -35.16 2.21
CA SER A 32 10.56 -36.10 3.34
C SER A 32 11.76 -37.06 3.21
N GLY A 33 12.52 -36.99 2.10
CA GLY A 33 13.65 -37.88 1.85
C GLY A 33 13.25 -39.30 1.43
N GLY A 34 12.05 -39.46 0.88
CA GLY A 34 11.57 -40.72 0.32
C GLY A 34 12.34 -41.18 -0.93
N GLN A 35 12.14 -42.42 -1.33
CA GLN A 35 12.72 -42.95 -2.56
C GLN A 35 11.94 -42.45 -3.78
N ILE A 36 12.62 -41.73 -4.67
CA ILE A 36 12.04 -41.13 -5.87
C ILE A 36 12.88 -41.54 -7.07
N GLU A 37 12.22 -41.92 -8.15
CA GLU A 37 12.89 -42.22 -9.41
C GLU A 37 13.65 -41.00 -9.94
N PRO A 38 14.81 -41.21 -10.59
CA PRO A 38 15.69 -40.12 -11.00
C PRO A 38 15.02 -39.10 -11.91
N GLU A 39 14.10 -39.54 -12.76
CA GLU A 39 13.33 -38.68 -13.69
C GLU A 39 12.39 -37.72 -12.93
N ILE A 40 11.78 -38.19 -11.83
CA ILE A 40 10.89 -37.37 -10.99
C ILE A 40 11.72 -36.48 -10.05
N LEU A 41 12.90 -36.95 -9.63
CA LEU A 41 13.82 -36.19 -8.79
C LEU A 41 14.27 -34.90 -9.46
N GLU A 42 14.62 -34.93 -10.74
CA GLU A 42 15.01 -33.74 -11.51
C GLU A 42 13.90 -32.69 -11.53
N ALA A 43 12.66 -33.11 -11.80
CA ALA A 43 11.50 -32.22 -11.78
C ALA A 43 11.25 -31.62 -10.38
N CYS A 44 11.41 -32.42 -9.31
CA CYS A 44 11.28 -31.95 -7.94
C CYS A 44 12.40 -30.95 -7.57
N GLN A 45 13.64 -31.18 -7.98
CA GLN A 45 14.75 -30.25 -7.74
C GLN A 45 14.53 -28.90 -8.44
N SER A 46 14.05 -28.94 -9.70
CA SER A 46 13.68 -27.73 -10.44
C SER A 46 12.56 -26.96 -9.75
N ALA A 47 11.49 -27.66 -9.33
CA ALA A 47 10.41 -27.04 -8.56
C ALA A 47 10.92 -26.41 -7.25
N LYS A 48 11.82 -27.10 -6.53
CA LYS A 48 12.42 -26.58 -5.31
C LYS A 48 13.22 -25.30 -5.55
N ALA A 49 14.02 -25.23 -6.61
CA ALA A 49 14.79 -24.04 -6.94
C ALA A 49 13.88 -22.80 -7.14
N HIS A 50 12.74 -22.97 -7.82
CA HIS A 50 11.76 -21.90 -7.96
C HIS A 50 11.10 -21.50 -6.64
N TYR A 51 10.81 -22.45 -5.75
CA TYR A 51 10.30 -22.13 -4.42
C TYR A 51 11.33 -21.39 -3.56
N ASP A 52 12.60 -21.79 -3.62
CA ASP A 52 13.68 -21.12 -2.91
C ASP A 52 13.85 -19.67 -3.42
N GLU A 53 13.80 -19.47 -4.74
CA GLU A 53 13.84 -18.14 -5.36
C GLU A 53 12.63 -17.28 -4.96
N ALA A 54 11.43 -17.86 -4.96
CA ALA A 54 10.22 -17.17 -4.49
C ALA A 54 10.33 -16.79 -3.00
N ALA A 55 10.90 -17.66 -2.16
CA ALA A 55 11.15 -17.37 -0.75
C ALA A 55 12.16 -16.23 -0.58
N HIS A 56 13.22 -16.19 -1.39
CA HIS A 56 14.16 -15.07 -1.40
C HIS A 56 13.49 -13.75 -1.80
N ALA A 57 12.66 -13.75 -2.84
CA ALA A 57 11.91 -12.57 -3.25
C ALA A 57 10.95 -12.08 -2.15
N GLN A 58 10.31 -13.01 -1.42
CA GLN A 58 9.45 -12.65 -0.30
C GLN A 58 10.22 -11.97 0.84
N LEU A 59 11.43 -12.46 1.16
CA LEU A 59 12.29 -11.83 2.16
C LEU A 59 12.70 -10.41 1.75
N GLU A 60 12.94 -10.17 0.46
CA GLU A 60 13.26 -8.83 -0.05
C GLU A 60 12.06 -7.89 0.06
N ILE A 61 10.86 -8.35 -0.28
CA ILE A 61 9.61 -7.60 -0.09
C ILE A 61 9.43 -7.22 1.38
N ASP A 62 9.63 -8.16 2.30
CA ASP A 62 9.46 -7.92 3.73
C ASP A 62 10.50 -6.93 4.26
N ARG A 63 11.75 -6.99 3.77
CA ARG A 63 12.79 -6.01 4.08
C ARG A 63 12.41 -4.61 3.59
N ILE A 64 11.92 -4.48 2.37
CA ILE A 64 11.48 -3.19 1.81
C ILE A 64 10.36 -2.61 2.66
N ARG A 65 9.33 -3.40 2.94
CA ARG A 65 8.20 -2.98 3.77
C ARG A 65 8.63 -2.56 5.18
N ALA A 66 9.56 -3.29 5.78
CA ALA A 66 10.11 -2.92 7.10
C ALA A 66 10.88 -1.60 7.05
N ALA A 67 11.67 -1.36 5.99
CA ALA A 67 12.37 -0.10 5.78
C ALA A 67 11.40 1.08 5.56
N GLU A 68 10.34 0.87 4.77
CA GLU A 68 9.28 1.86 4.54
C GLU A 68 8.52 2.18 5.85
N ALA A 69 8.18 1.16 6.63
CA ALA A 69 7.53 1.34 7.93
C ALA A 69 8.42 2.12 8.90
N ALA A 70 9.73 1.81 8.96
CA ALA A 70 10.67 2.54 9.79
C ALA A 70 10.79 4.03 9.37
N GLN A 71 10.80 4.30 8.06
CA GLN A 71 10.80 5.67 7.53
C GLN A 71 9.50 6.41 7.84
N ALA A 72 8.34 5.75 7.74
CA ALA A 72 7.04 6.34 8.08
C ALA A 72 6.96 6.79 9.56
N VAL A 73 7.61 6.06 10.47
CA VAL A 73 7.69 6.47 11.89
C VAL A 73 8.51 7.76 12.04
N THR A 74 9.61 7.90 11.31
CA THR A 74 10.44 9.11 11.38
C THR A 74 9.75 10.36 10.83
N THR A 75 8.92 10.22 9.79
CA THR A 75 8.17 11.35 9.21
C THR A 75 6.88 11.67 9.97
N ALA A 76 6.25 10.69 10.63
CA ALA A 76 5.04 10.90 11.43
C ALA A 76 5.30 11.47 12.84
N SER A 77 6.50 11.28 13.40
CA SER A 77 6.81 11.66 14.78
C SER A 77 7.21 13.14 14.98
N ALA A 78 7.55 13.88 13.92
CA ALA A 78 7.99 15.27 14.05
C ALA A 78 6.87 16.25 13.67
N GLY A 79 5.95 16.53 14.61
CA GLY A 79 5.00 17.63 14.45
C GLY A 79 5.54 18.96 14.99
N PRO A 80 4.88 20.08 14.67
CA PRO A 80 5.36 21.42 15.03
C PRO A 80 5.27 21.66 16.55
N VAL A 81 6.30 22.32 17.09
CA VAL A 81 6.27 22.88 18.44
C VAL A 81 5.42 24.16 18.43
N CYS A 82 4.51 24.28 19.39
CA CYS A 82 3.64 25.44 19.47
C CYS A 82 4.43 26.70 19.81
N PRO A 83 4.36 27.78 18.99
CA PRO A 83 5.08 29.03 19.28
C PRO A 83 4.51 29.77 20.49
N SER A 84 3.24 29.55 20.84
CA SER A 84 2.58 30.24 21.96
C SER A 84 2.83 29.59 23.32
N CYS A 85 2.93 28.25 23.38
CA CYS A 85 3.02 27.53 24.66
C CYS A 85 4.14 26.49 24.73
N GLY A 86 4.91 26.30 23.66
CA GLY A 86 6.03 25.35 23.62
C GLY A 86 5.63 23.87 23.57
N THR A 87 4.33 23.53 23.52
CA THR A 87 3.87 22.14 23.44
C THR A 87 4.27 21.51 22.12
N GLU A 88 4.88 20.32 22.15
CA GLU A 88 5.07 19.46 20.98
C GLU A 88 3.73 18.87 20.53
N ASN A 89 3.44 18.97 19.23
CA ASN A 89 2.21 18.43 18.65
C ASN A 89 2.55 17.34 17.63
N THR A 90 1.57 16.51 17.26
CA THR A 90 1.77 15.43 16.28
C THR A 90 1.80 15.98 14.86
N ALA A 91 2.48 15.29 13.93
CA ALA A 91 2.50 15.71 12.53
C ALA A 91 1.06 15.85 11.99
N GLY A 92 0.79 16.95 11.28
CA GLY A 92 -0.53 17.24 10.71
C GLY A 92 -1.54 17.92 11.64
N THR A 93 -1.23 18.21 12.91
CA THR A 93 -2.14 18.97 13.79
C THR A 93 -2.25 20.42 13.35
N LYS A 94 -3.45 20.86 12.98
CA LYS A 94 -3.74 22.24 12.58
C LYS A 94 -3.75 23.21 13.77
N PHE A 95 -4.10 22.73 14.95
CA PHE A 95 -4.20 23.50 16.19
C PHE A 95 -3.44 22.80 17.31
N CYS A 96 -2.92 23.60 18.25
CA CYS A 96 -2.22 23.09 19.41
C CYS A 96 -3.18 22.39 20.36
N ARG A 97 -2.82 21.18 20.76
CA ARG A 97 -3.61 20.34 21.67
C ARG A 97 -3.73 20.89 23.09
N GLN A 98 -2.88 21.83 23.47
CA GLN A 98 -2.86 22.40 24.82
C GLN A 98 -3.49 23.80 24.88
N CYS A 99 -3.11 24.69 23.96
CA CYS A 99 -3.56 26.09 24.01
C CYS A 99 -4.46 26.51 22.84
N GLY A 100 -4.78 25.62 21.90
CA GLY A 100 -5.62 25.91 20.74
C GLY A 100 -4.98 26.80 19.67
N THR A 101 -3.73 27.25 19.84
CA THR A 101 -3.02 28.07 18.84
C THR A 101 -2.90 27.32 17.52
N LYS A 102 -3.25 27.96 16.40
CA LYS A 102 -3.09 27.41 15.06
C LYS A 102 -1.60 27.19 14.74
N LEU A 103 -1.22 25.96 14.40
CA LEU A 103 0.17 25.54 14.17
C LEU A 103 0.54 25.47 12.69
N VAL A 104 -0.45 25.21 11.84
CA VAL A 104 -0.27 25.17 10.41
C VAL A 104 -0.60 26.55 9.88
N ALA A 105 0.41 27.31 9.48
CA ALA A 105 0.23 28.38 8.52
C ALA A 105 -0.39 27.72 7.28
N GLU A 106 -1.63 28.09 6.96
CA GLU A 106 -2.29 27.54 5.78
C GLU A 106 -1.38 27.77 4.59
N SER A 107 -0.90 26.68 3.98
CA SER A 107 -0.06 26.79 2.79
C SER A 107 -0.85 27.58 1.75
N PRO A 108 -0.27 28.64 1.16
CA PRO A 108 -0.96 29.42 0.16
C PRO A 108 -1.39 28.50 -0.97
N ALA A 109 -2.68 28.58 -1.34
CA ALA A 109 -3.22 27.76 -2.41
C ALA A 109 -2.63 28.27 -3.73
N VAL A 110 -1.88 27.42 -4.44
CA VAL A 110 -1.31 27.80 -5.74
C VAL A 110 -2.37 27.61 -6.82
N CYS A 111 -2.60 28.64 -7.63
CA CYS A 111 -3.58 28.56 -8.71
C CYS A 111 -3.13 27.55 -9.78
N PRO A 112 -3.97 26.56 -10.15
CA PRO A 112 -3.61 25.59 -11.18
C PRO A 112 -3.56 26.21 -12.59
N GLN A 113 -4.13 27.40 -12.79
CA GLN A 113 -4.19 28.05 -14.10
C GLN A 113 -3.06 29.06 -14.32
N CYS A 114 -2.75 29.90 -13.32
CA CYS A 114 -1.74 30.96 -13.46
C CYS A 114 -0.49 30.75 -12.59
N GLY A 115 -0.49 29.78 -11.67
CA GLY A 115 0.61 29.54 -10.75
C GLY A 115 0.76 30.59 -9.63
N ALA A 116 -0.13 31.57 -9.54
CA ALA A 116 -0.09 32.56 -8.47
C ALA A 116 -0.40 31.92 -7.12
N ALA A 117 0.36 32.30 -6.09
CA ALA A 117 0.08 31.93 -4.70
C ALA A 117 -1.09 32.77 -4.20
N ALA A 118 -2.16 32.11 -3.78
CA ALA A 118 -3.34 32.75 -3.24
C ALA A 118 -3.37 32.64 -1.71
N GLU A 119 -3.89 33.67 -1.06
CA GLU A 119 -4.01 33.67 0.39
C GLU A 119 -4.92 32.54 0.89
N PRO A 120 -4.66 32.02 2.09
CA PRO A 120 -5.55 31.05 2.71
C PRO A 120 -7.00 31.53 2.78
N GLY A 121 -7.94 30.68 2.36
CA GLY A 121 -9.36 30.98 2.50
C GLY A 121 -10.01 31.70 1.31
N VAL A 122 -9.25 32.09 0.27
CA VAL A 122 -9.85 32.68 -0.94
C VAL A 122 -10.46 31.58 -1.84
N LYS A 123 -11.65 31.86 -2.39
CA LYS A 123 -12.40 30.93 -3.27
C LYS A 123 -11.99 31.05 -4.74
N PHE A 124 -11.47 32.20 -5.12
CA PHE A 124 -11.06 32.54 -6.48
C PHE A 124 -9.67 33.16 -6.46
N CYS A 125 -8.87 32.86 -7.47
CA CYS A 125 -7.55 33.44 -7.64
C CYS A 125 -7.68 34.96 -7.88
N PRO A 126 -6.97 35.82 -7.11
CA PRO A 126 -7.05 37.28 -7.29
C PRO A 126 -6.48 37.74 -8.65
N GLU A 127 -5.54 36.99 -9.21
CA GLU A 127 -4.87 37.34 -10.48
C GLU A 127 -5.67 36.96 -11.74
N CYS A 128 -6.33 35.80 -11.74
CA CYS A 128 -6.95 35.25 -12.96
C CYS A 128 -8.41 34.83 -12.81
N GLY A 129 -8.98 34.94 -11.61
CA GLY A 129 -10.39 34.61 -11.33
C GLY A 129 -10.72 33.11 -11.29
N THR A 130 -9.75 32.22 -11.49
CA THR A 130 -9.97 30.76 -11.47
C THR A 130 -10.37 30.30 -10.07
N ALA A 131 -11.39 29.44 -9.99
CA ALA A 131 -11.81 28.83 -8.73
C ALA A 131 -10.68 27.95 -8.15
N LEU A 132 -10.29 28.21 -6.91
CA LEU A 132 -9.33 27.40 -6.18
C LEU A 132 -10.11 26.37 -5.38
N SER A 133 -9.97 25.09 -5.73
CA SER A 133 -10.66 23.99 -5.04
C SER A 133 -10.27 23.98 -3.57
N GLN A 134 -11.17 24.38 -2.68
CA GLN A 134 -10.98 24.19 -1.25
C GLN A 134 -11.31 22.73 -0.88
N PRO A 135 -10.52 22.08 -0.01
CA PRO A 135 -11.06 20.98 0.75
C PRO A 135 -12.12 21.56 1.70
N GLU A 136 -13.38 21.22 1.41
CA GLU A 136 -14.60 21.43 2.20
C GLU A 136 -14.30 21.55 3.70
N GLN A 137 -14.49 22.76 4.26
CA GLN A 137 -14.54 22.94 5.71
C GLN A 137 -15.85 22.35 6.22
N ALA A 138 -15.79 21.24 6.96
CA ALA A 138 -16.94 20.70 7.69
C ALA A 138 -17.47 21.76 8.69
N PRO A 139 -18.81 21.86 8.88
CA PRO A 139 -19.40 22.81 9.81
C PRO A 139 -18.99 22.49 11.25
N ARG A 140 -18.67 23.54 12.02
CA ARG A 140 -18.42 23.46 13.48
C ARG A 140 -19.68 22.92 14.17
N PRO A 141 -19.57 22.00 15.16
CA PRO A 141 -20.67 21.75 16.08
C PRO A 141 -20.92 23.02 16.90
N ASP A 142 -22.12 23.57 16.80
CA ASP A 142 -22.64 24.58 17.72
C ASP A 142 -22.69 23.97 19.13
N GLU A 143 -22.08 24.65 20.08
CA GLU A 143 -22.18 24.37 21.51
C GLU A 143 -23.34 25.21 22.07
N GLN A 144 -24.45 24.54 22.42
CA GLN A 144 -25.46 24.95 23.41
C GLN A 144 -26.41 23.79 23.75
#